data_AF-A0A1U9Z2N8-F1
#
_entry.id   AF-A0A1U9Z2N8-F1
#
_cell.length_a   1.000
_cell.length_b   1.000
_cell.length_c   1.000
_cell.angle_alpha   90.00
_cell.angle_beta   90.00
_cell.angle_gamma   90.00
#
_symmetry.space_group_name_H-M   'P 1'
#
loop_
_entity.id
_entity.type
_entity.pdbx_description
1 polymer ?
#
loop_
_entity_poly.entity_id
_entity_poly.type
_entity_poly.pdbx_seq_one_letter_code
_entity_poly.pdbx_strand_id
1 'polypeptide(L)'
;MFEERSPRLKSEKTLITLPFFAAEAAAGFGRIALDELPAGSVAFERSFLRSLGASPDNCFVMKSRGDSMQPTIPDDSILVIDQSQTEKIEHGCLYVFRVSDVLLVKRARWHMDGKLELSSDNAAYQPEFLDQTHADTLSVLGRVVYFCRVP
;
A
#
# COMPACT_ATOMS: atom_id res chain seq x y z
N MET A 1 8.89 -18.30 45.16
CA MET A 1 7.66 -18.34 44.34
C MET A 1 7.85 -17.29 43.25
N PHE A 2 7.62 -17.66 41.99
CA PHE A 2 8.19 -17.03 40.80
C PHE A 2 7.76 -15.57 40.63
N GLU A 3 8.74 -14.68 40.43
CA GLU A 3 8.52 -13.30 40.08
C GLU A 3 8.35 -13.20 38.56
N GLU A 4 7.12 -12.95 38.12
CA GLU A 4 6.79 -12.69 36.72
C GLU A 4 7.57 -11.45 36.25
N ARG A 5 8.70 -11.70 35.58
CA ARG A 5 9.40 -10.67 34.83
C ARG A 5 8.52 -10.30 33.62
N SER A 6 7.62 -9.34 33.80
CA SER A 6 7.01 -8.61 32.69
C SER A 6 8.12 -8.15 31.75
N PRO A 7 8.10 -8.52 30.46
CA PRO A 7 9.13 -8.08 29.53
C PRO A 7 9.00 -6.57 29.37
N ARG A 8 9.97 -5.82 29.92
CA ARG A 8 10.10 -4.39 29.63
C ARG A 8 10.44 -4.25 28.14
N LEU A 9 9.48 -3.80 27.34
CA LEU A 9 9.75 -3.30 25.99
C LEU A 9 10.79 -2.19 26.12
N LYS A 10 12.01 -2.43 25.62
CA LYS A 10 13.09 -1.46 25.65
C LYS A 10 12.75 -0.31 24.68
N SER A 11 12.23 0.78 25.23
CA SER A 11 12.22 2.11 24.60
C SER A 11 13.68 2.56 24.43
N GLU A 12 14.17 3.08 23.30
CA GLU A 12 13.88 4.46 22.87
C GLU A 12 14.14 4.78 21.37
N LYS A 13 14.38 3.81 20.46
CA LYS A 13 14.58 4.11 19.01
C LYS A 13 13.98 3.08 18.03
N THR A 14 12.92 2.38 18.41
CA THR A 14 12.31 1.33 17.56
C THR A 14 11.19 1.84 16.66
N LEU A 15 10.58 2.98 17.01
CA LEU A 15 9.48 3.55 16.23
C LEU A 15 9.98 4.36 15.03
N ILE A 16 9.20 4.32 13.95
CA ILE A 16 9.32 5.20 12.81
C ILE A 16 7.97 5.88 12.57
N THR A 17 8.03 7.17 12.29
CA THR A 17 6.86 7.97 11.96
C THR A 17 6.73 7.99 10.44
N LEU A 18 5.65 7.37 9.94
CA LEU A 18 5.36 7.35 8.51
C LEU A 18 4.45 8.52 8.15
N PRO A 19 4.72 9.26 7.07
CA PRO A 19 3.83 10.33 6.61
C PRO A 19 2.47 9.75 6.20
N PHE A 20 1.40 10.42 6.60
CA PHE A 20 0.03 10.07 6.22
C PHE A 20 -0.49 11.03 5.16
N PHE A 21 -0.85 10.48 4.00
CA PHE A 21 -1.48 11.20 2.92
C PHE A 21 -2.98 10.91 2.93
N ALA A 22 -3.76 11.94 3.24
CA ALA A 22 -5.20 11.86 3.05
C ALA A 22 -5.47 11.80 1.55
N ALA A 23 -6.27 10.82 1.11
CA ALA A 23 -6.62 10.70 -0.30
C ALA A 23 -7.42 11.91 -0.84
N GLU A 24 -7.87 12.81 0.05
CA GLU A 24 -8.68 13.99 -0.25
C GLU A 24 -7.90 15.25 -0.66
N ALA A 25 -6.57 15.21 -0.72
CA ALA A 25 -5.83 16.27 -1.41
C ALA A 25 -6.04 16.24 -2.96
N ALA A 26 -6.90 15.33 -3.43
CA ALA A 26 -7.65 15.43 -4.67
C ALA A 26 -8.69 16.59 -4.66
N ALA A 27 -8.21 17.83 -4.69
CA ALA A 27 -9.02 18.97 -5.11
C ALA A 27 -9.29 18.88 -6.63
N GLY A 28 -10.27 18.06 -7.01
CA GLY A 28 -10.71 17.81 -8.38
C GLY A 28 -9.96 16.64 -9.04
N PHE A 29 -10.67 15.53 -9.24
CA PHE A 29 -10.19 14.36 -10.02
C PHE A 29 -8.91 13.67 -9.52
N GLY A 30 -9.02 12.88 -8.45
CA GLY A 30 -8.16 11.69 -8.24
C GLY A 30 -6.67 11.89 -7.98
N ARG A 31 -6.19 13.12 -7.83
CA ARG A 31 -4.77 13.43 -7.64
C ARG A 31 -4.34 13.18 -6.21
N ILE A 32 -3.41 12.24 -6.02
CA ILE A 32 -2.45 12.27 -4.92
C ILE A 32 -1.11 12.52 -5.58
N ALA A 33 -0.69 13.78 -5.58
CA ALA A 33 0.70 14.10 -5.89
C ALA A 33 1.54 13.69 -4.69
N LEU A 34 2.61 12.91 -4.89
CA LEU A 34 3.61 12.70 -3.84
C LEU A 34 4.30 14.02 -3.42
N ASP A 35 4.03 15.11 -4.15
CA ASP A 35 4.47 16.48 -3.85
C ASP A 35 3.53 17.22 -2.88
N GLU A 36 2.44 16.59 -2.43
CA GLU A 36 1.56 17.16 -1.41
C GLU A 36 2.16 17.04 0.00
N LEU A 37 1.85 18.01 0.85
CA LEU A 37 2.23 17.95 2.26
C LEU A 37 1.43 16.83 2.96
N PRO A 38 2.08 15.98 3.77
CA PRO A 38 1.37 14.97 4.56
C PRO A 38 0.27 15.61 5.43
N ALA A 39 -0.92 15.02 5.41
CA ALA A 39 -2.05 15.42 6.26
C ALA A 39 -1.82 15.06 7.73
N GLY A 40 -0.86 14.18 8.00
CA GLY A 40 -0.44 13.80 9.34
C GLY A 40 0.67 12.77 9.31
N SER A 41 0.76 11.98 10.37
CA SER A 41 1.67 10.83 10.40
C SER A 41 1.18 9.75 11.36
N VAL A 42 1.65 8.52 11.16
CA VAL A 42 1.33 7.37 12.01
C VAL A 42 2.63 6.68 12.41
N ALA A 43 2.78 6.39 13.70
CA ALA A 43 3.97 5.70 14.21
C ALA A 43 3.81 4.18 14.14
N PHE A 44 4.83 3.50 13.62
CA PHE A 44 4.94 2.06 13.58
C PHE A 44 6.26 1.59 14.20
N GLU A 45 6.27 0.38 14.76
CA GLU A 45 7.52 -0.31 15.07
C GLU A 45 8.26 -0.66 13.78
N ARG A 46 9.55 -0.29 13.67
CA ARG A 46 10.42 -0.69 12.55
C ARG A 46 10.50 -2.21 12.42
N SER A 47 10.56 -2.92 13.55
CA SER A 47 10.62 -4.38 13.62
C SER A 47 9.37 -5.02 13.00
N PHE A 48 8.19 -4.45 13.28
CA PHE A 48 6.91 -4.89 12.74
C PHE A 48 6.88 -4.73 11.22
N LEU A 49 7.22 -3.55 10.69
CA LEU A 49 7.27 -3.31 9.24
C LEU A 49 8.26 -4.25 8.54
N ARG A 50 9.45 -4.45 9.11
CA ARG A 50 10.44 -5.42 8.59
C ARG A 50 9.91 -6.85 8.58
N SER A 51 9.14 -7.24 9.59
CA SER A 51 8.53 -8.58 9.64
C SER A 51 7.51 -8.83 8.52
N LEU A 52 6.92 -7.75 7.97
CA LEU A 52 6.04 -7.79 6.81
C LEU A 52 6.80 -7.73 5.48
N GLY A 53 8.14 -7.74 5.51
CA GLY A 53 8.99 -7.62 4.33
C GLY A 53 9.07 -6.20 3.76
N ALA A 54 8.72 -5.18 4.55
CA ALA A 54 8.82 -3.78 4.15
C ALA A 54 10.18 -3.16 4.53
N SER A 55 10.62 -2.16 3.76
CA SER A 55 11.68 -1.23 4.14
C SER A 55 11.06 -0.04 4.88
N PRO A 56 11.20 0.07 6.21
CA PRO A 56 10.48 1.06 7.00
C PRO A 56 10.70 2.51 6.53
N ASP A 57 11.94 2.82 6.15
CA ASP A 57 12.35 4.17 5.74
C ASP A 57 11.77 4.58 4.37
N ASN A 58 11.22 3.64 3.61
CA ASN A 58 10.54 3.87 2.32
C ASN A 58 9.02 3.71 2.43
N CYS A 59 8.48 3.65 3.65
CA CYS A 59 7.05 3.46 3.87
C CYS A 59 6.31 4.80 4.02
N PHE A 60 5.08 4.83 3.51
CA PHE A 60 4.10 5.87 3.83
C PHE A 60 2.74 5.26 4.08
N VAL A 61 1.81 6.09 4.56
CA VAL A 61 0.45 5.69 4.87
C VAL A 61 -0.52 6.47 4.00
N MET A 62 -1.55 5.80 3.46
CA MET A 62 -2.66 6.47 2.78
C MET A 62 -4.00 5.86 3.17
N LYS A 63 -5.08 6.59 2.89
CA LYS A 63 -6.45 6.05 3.00
C LYS A 63 -6.88 5.43 1.67
N SER A 64 -7.48 4.24 1.70
CA SER A 64 -8.17 3.69 0.52
C SER A 64 -9.46 4.46 0.26
N ARG A 65 -9.93 4.43 -0.98
CA ARG A 65 -11.21 5.01 -1.37
C ARG A 65 -11.93 4.11 -2.36
N GLY A 66 -13.23 3.95 -2.16
CA GLY A 66 -14.10 3.13 -2.98
C GLY A 66 -14.11 1.66 -2.55
N ASP A 67 -14.84 0.87 -3.32
CA ASP A 67 -15.19 -0.51 -3.03
C ASP A 67 -14.46 -1.52 -3.94
N SER A 68 -13.57 -1.06 -4.82
CA SER A 68 -12.89 -1.90 -5.81
C SER A 68 -12.09 -3.04 -5.20
N MET A 69 -11.61 -2.87 -3.96
CA MET A 69 -10.84 -3.89 -3.25
C MET A 69 -11.64 -4.62 -2.17
N GLN A 70 -12.96 -4.43 -2.11
CA GLN A 70 -13.82 -5.21 -1.21
C GLN A 70 -13.93 -6.66 -1.69
N PRO A 71 -13.93 -7.65 -0.78
CA PRO A 71 -13.99 -7.53 0.69
C PRO A 71 -12.62 -7.41 1.37
N THR A 72 -11.51 -7.50 0.63
CA THR A 72 -10.16 -7.53 1.22
C THR A 72 -9.85 -6.22 1.93
N ILE A 73 -9.97 -5.10 1.21
CA ILE A 73 -9.78 -3.74 1.71
C ILE A 73 -11.12 -3.02 1.60
N PRO A 74 -11.83 -2.83 2.73
CA PRO A 74 -12.98 -1.95 2.81
C PRO A 74 -12.65 -0.51 2.39
N ASP A 75 -13.70 0.22 2.02
CA ASP A 75 -13.59 1.66 1.86
C ASP A 75 -13.03 2.29 3.14
N ASP A 76 -12.32 3.40 3.00
CA ASP A 76 -11.74 4.16 4.12
C ASP A 76 -10.68 3.43 4.98
N SER A 77 -10.18 2.27 4.55
CA SER A 77 -9.09 1.56 5.22
C SER A 77 -7.78 2.35 5.17
N ILE A 78 -6.94 2.17 6.19
CA ILE A 78 -5.59 2.74 6.22
C ILE A 78 -4.62 1.72 5.65
N LEU A 79 -3.84 2.13 4.66
CA LEU A 79 -2.87 1.30 3.95
C LEU A 79 -1.45 1.77 4.28
N VAL A 80 -0.53 0.83 4.48
CA VAL A 80 0.91 1.08 4.54
C VAL A 80 1.54 0.60 3.25
N ILE A 81 2.29 1.48 2.59
CA ILE A 81 2.86 1.26 1.27
C ILE A 81 4.37 1.39 1.36
N ASP A 82 5.09 0.41 0.83
CA ASP A 82 6.54 0.44 0.67
C ASP A 82 6.91 0.82 -0.77
N GLN A 83 7.54 2.00 -0.92
CA GLN A 83 7.94 2.58 -2.21
C GLN A 83 9.23 1.97 -2.78
N SER A 84 9.95 1.15 -2.03
CA SER A 84 11.13 0.47 -2.55
C SER A 84 10.80 -0.77 -3.38
N GLN A 85 9.52 -1.18 -3.40
CA GLN A 85 9.06 -2.40 -4.04
C GLN A 85 8.28 -2.10 -5.33
N THR A 86 8.96 -1.46 -6.28
CA THR A 86 8.38 -0.96 -7.53
C THR A 86 8.94 -1.66 -8.77
N GLU A 87 10.21 -2.09 -8.75
CA GLU A 87 10.88 -2.69 -9.91
C GLU A 87 10.40 -4.11 -10.22
N LYS A 88 10.13 -4.91 -9.17
CA LYS A 88 9.73 -6.31 -9.31
C LYS A 88 8.38 -6.55 -8.68
N ILE A 89 7.38 -6.77 -9.53
CA ILE A 89 6.02 -7.09 -9.10
C ILE A 89 5.95 -8.56 -8.68
N GLU A 90 5.70 -8.80 -7.40
CA GLU A 90 5.42 -10.13 -6.84
C GLU A 90 4.00 -10.61 -7.13
N HIS A 91 3.87 -11.90 -7.46
CA HIS A 91 2.59 -12.55 -7.75
C HIS A 91 1.67 -12.56 -6.52
N GLY A 92 0.42 -12.15 -6.70
CA GLY A 92 -0.64 -12.18 -5.69
C GLY A 92 -0.64 -10.98 -4.74
N CYS A 93 0.37 -10.10 -4.80
CA CYS A 93 0.49 -8.94 -3.92
C CYS A 93 -0.38 -7.76 -4.37
N LEU A 94 -0.65 -6.86 -3.42
CA LEU A 94 -1.39 -5.62 -3.63
C LEU A 94 -0.43 -4.47 -3.86
N TYR A 95 -0.72 -3.63 -4.83
CA TYR A 95 0.10 -2.48 -5.19
C TYR A 95 -0.75 -1.25 -5.39
N VAL A 96 -0.12 -0.10 -5.18
CA VAL A 96 -0.66 1.18 -5.61
C VAL A 96 -0.01 1.53 -6.94
N PHE A 97 -0.85 1.71 -7.95
CA PHE A 97 -0.46 2.10 -9.29
C PHE A 97 -0.89 3.54 -9.55
N ARG A 98 -0.06 4.26 -10.29
CA ARG A 98 -0.40 5.56 -10.87
C ARG A 98 -0.64 5.37 -12.36
N VAL A 99 -1.87 5.64 -12.79
CA VAL A 99 -2.27 5.68 -14.20
C VAL A 99 -2.68 7.11 -14.51
N SER A 100 -1.87 7.78 -15.34
CA SER A 100 -1.98 9.23 -15.54
C SER A 100 -1.95 9.97 -14.19
N ASP A 101 -3.07 10.59 -13.80
CA ASP A 101 -3.19 11.39 -12.57
C ASP A 101 -3.98 10.66 -11.46
N VAL A 102 -4.31 9.38 -11.64
CA VAL A 102 -5.16 8.61 -10.72
C VAL A 102 -4.36 7.52 -10.02
N LEU A 103 -4.53 7.39 -8.70
CA LEU A 103 -4.02 6.25 -7.93
C LEU A 103 -5.05 5.13 -7.84
N LEU A 104 -4.62 3.91 -8.12
CA LEU A 104 -5.43 2.70 -8.08
C LEU A 104 -4.76 1.66 -7.20
N VAL A 105 -5.54 1.03 -6.32
CA VAL A 105 -5.10 -0.18 -5.62
C VAL A 105 -5.56 -1.38 -6.42
N LYS A 106 -4.64 -2.26 -6.80
CA LYS A 106 -4.93 -3.49 -7.56
C LYS A 106 -4.09 -4.64 -7.03
N ARG A 107 -4.58 -5.86 -7.25
CA ARG A 107 -3.82 -7.09 -7.06
C ARG A 107 -3.12 -7.47 -8.36
N ALA A 108 -1.82 -7.70 -8.26
CA ALA A 108 -0.99 -8.13 -9.37
C ALA A 108 -0.90 -9.65 -9.45
N ARG A 109 -1.18 -10.25 -10.61
CA ARG A 109 -1.02 -11.70 -10.84
C ARG A 109 -0.34 -11.97 -12.17
N TRP A 110 0.77 -12.68 -12.12
CA TRP A 110 1.42 -13.23 -13.32
C TRP A 110 0.67 -14.46 -13.83
N HIS A 111 0.39 -14.47 -15.14
CA HIS A 111 -0.13 -15.61 -15.87
C HIS A 111 0.98 -16.44 -16.51
N MET A 112 0.65 -17.69 -16.88
CA MET A 112 1.60 -18.61 -17.51
C MET A 112 2.07 -18.14 -18.89
N ASP A 113 1.30 -17.29 -19.56
CA ASP A 113 1.67 -16.65 -20.82
C ASP A 113 2.56 -15.41 -20.63
N GLY A 114 2.98 -15.12 -19.40
CA GLY A 114 3.87 -14.01 -19.06
C GLY A 114 3.17 -12.66 -18.95
N LYS A 115 1.84 -12.59 -19.09
CA LYS A 115 1.08 -11.36 -18.88
C LYS A 115 0.89 -11.04 -17.40
N LEU A 116 0.82 -9.76 -17.11
CA LEU A 116 0.47 -9.24 -15.80
C LEU A 116 -1.02 -8.88 -15.78
N GLU A 117 -1.79 -9.58 -14.95
CA GLU A 117 -3.17 -9.19 -14.60
C GLU A 117 -3.14 -8.21 -13.44
N LEU A 118 -3.83 -7.08 -13.59
CA LEU A 118 -4.18 -6.17 -12.52
C LEU A 118 -5.67 -6.30 -12.23
N SER A 119 -6.02 -6.91 -11.11
CA SER A 119 -7.42 -7.13 -10.73
C SER A 119 -7.81 -6.43 -9.45
N SER A 120 -9.08 -6.08 -9.41
CA SER A 120 -9.81 -5.65 -8.22
C SER A 120 -10.36 -6.90 -7.52
N ASP A 121 -10.34 -6.92 -6.18
CA ASP A 121 -10.93 -8.06 -5.44
C ASP A 121 -12.46 -8.04 -5.44
N ASN A 122 -13.05 -6.90 -5.82
CA ASN A 122 -14.48 -6.78 -6.06
C ASN A 122 -14.81 -7.24 -7.49
N ALA A 123 -15.62 -8.30 -7.61
CA ALA A 123 -15.99 -8.93 -8.87
C ALA A 123 -16.80 -8.02 -9.82
N ALA A 124 -17.32 -6.89 -9.35
CA ALA A 124 -17.98 -5.89 -10.21
C ALA A 124 -17.00 -5.20 -11.17
N TYR A 125 -15.69 -5.27 -10.89
CA TYR A 125 -14.64 -4.61 -11.66
C TYR A 125 -13.90 -5.62 -12.55
N GLN A 126 -13.77 -5.28 -13.83
CA GLN A 126 -13.07 -6.14 -14.78
C GLN A 126 -11.55 -6.10 -14.57
N PRO A 127 -10.85 -7.24 -14.67
CA PRO A 127 -9.39 -7.28 -14.68
C PRO A 127 -8.81 -6.59 -15.92
N GLU A 128 -7.64 -5.98 -15.74
CA GLU A 128 -6.85 -5.38 -16.81
C GLU A 128 -5.62 -6.26 -17.06
N PHE A 129 -5.26 -6.48 -18.33
CA PHE A 129 -4.11 -7.31 -18.70
C PHE A 129 -3.08 -6.46 -19.40
N LEU A 130 -1.86 -6.46 -18.85
CA LEU A 130 -0.73 -5.75 -19.39
C LEU A 130 0.27 -6.76 -19.95
N ASP A 131 0.65 -6.52 -21.19
CA ASP A 131 1.84 -7.12 -21.79
C ASP A 131 3.09 -6.29 -21.44
N GLN A 132 4.27 -6.81 -21.77
CA GLN A 132 5.54 -6.10 -21.54
C GLN A 132 5.63 -4.75 -22.28
N THR A 133 4.79 -4.51 -23.29
CA THR A 133 4.80 -3.29 -24.10
C THR A 133 4.00 -2.12 -23.51
N HIS A 134 3.08 -2.36 -22.58
CA HIS A 134 2.29 -1.30 -21.93
C HIS A 134 2.89 -0.81 -20.59
N ALA A 135 4.01 -1.38 -20.16
CA ALA A 135 4.67 -1.06 -18.89
C ALA A 135 5.02 0.43 -18.75
N ASP A 136 5.30 1.12 -19.86
CA ASP A 136 5.71 2.53 -19.86
C ASP A 136 4.62 3.50 -19.38
N THR A 137 3.34 3.10 -19.44
CA THR A 137 2.21 3.94 -19.00
C THR A 137 1.77 3.70 -17.56
N LEU A 138 2.31 2.66 -16.92
CA LEU A 138 1.94 2.27 -15.57
C LEU A 138 3.11 2.49 -14.62
N SER A 139 2.98 3.46 -13.72
CA SER A 139 3.96 3.65 -12.66
C SER A 139 3.51 2.94 -11.39
N VAL A 140 4.36 2.06 -10.86
CA VAL A 140 4.14 1.46 -9.53
C VAL A 140 4.59 2.46 -8.49
N LEU A 141 3.68 2.87 -7.61
CA LEU A 141 4.00 3.76 -6.49
C LEU A 141 4.64 2.99 -5.33
N GLY A 142 4.21 1.75 -5.11
CA GLY A 142 4.75 0.86 -4.09
C GLY A 142 3.82 -0.31 -3.78
N ARG A 143 4.30 -1.24 -2.97
CA ARG A 143 3.55 -2.42 -2.52
C ARG A 143 2.79 -2.12 -1.25
N VAL A 144 1.52 -2.51 -1.18
CA VAL A 144 0.75 -2.49 0.07
C VAL A 144 1.23 -3.65 0.95
N VAL A 145 1.88 -3.32 2.06
CA VAL A 145 2.48 -4.29 2.99
C VAL A 145 1.61 -4.55 4.22
N TYR A 146 0.71 -3.62 4.54
CA TYR A 146 -0.22 -3.72 5.65
C TYR A 146 -1.47 -2.89 5.37
N PHE A 147 -2.60 -3.29 5.95
CA PHE A 147 -3.77 -2.44 6.01
C PHE A 147 -4.55 -2.70 7.30
N CYS A 148 -5.28 -1.69 7.78
CA CYS A 148 -6.26 -1.86 8.85
C CYS A 148 -7.63 -1.32 8.40
N ARG A 149 -8.66 -2.00 8.90
CA ARG A 149 -10.06 -1.68 8.61
C ARG A 149 -10.57 -0.69 9.65
N VAL A 150 -11.31 0.30 9.19
CA VAL A 150 -12.09 1.17 10.07
C VAL A 150 -13.45 0.48 10.29
N PRO A 151 -13.92 0.38 11.55
CA PRO A 151 -15.21 -0.23 11.86
C PRO A 151 -16.40 0.58 11.32
#